data_AF-A0A7C9VJS3-F1
#
_entry.id   AF-A0A7C9VJS3-F1
#
_cell.length_a   1.000
_cell.length_b   1.000
_cell.length_c   1.000
_cell.angle_alpha   90.00
_cell.angle_beta   90.00
_cell.angle_gamma   90.00
#
_symmetry.space_group_name_H-M   'P 1'
#
loop_
_entity.id
_entity.type
_entity.pdbx_description
1 polymer ?
#
loop_
_entity_poly.entity_id
_entity_poly.type
_entity_poly.pdbx_seq_one_letter_code
_entity_poly.pdbx_strand_id
1 'polypeptide(L)'
;MNSICRGLLVAGVLSSAGSALAADDGFAAFWTQFNAAVGKSDQQAVSQMVKYPILYIDSRQAADFPVIWKGAFKPAQRTCLAKQKPVKDTHEGKVSYSAFCGHLIYSFGKDDASWKLTDIDEND
;
A
#
# COMPACT_ATOMS: atom_id res chain seq x y z
N MET A 1 20.80 -23.32 67.88
CA MET A 1 21.88 -22.79 67.02
C MET A 1 21.36 -22.66 65.61
N ASN A 2 21.45 -21.43 65.06
CA ASN A 2 20.94 -21.00 63.75
C ASN A 2 21.49 -21.83 62.58
N SER A 3 20.61 -22.20 61.65
CA SER A 3 20.99 -22.56 60.27
C SER A 3 20.48 -21.50 59.29
N ILE A 4 21.40 -21.14 58.40
CA ILE A 4 21.36 -20.02 57.46
C ILE A 4 20.57 -20.46 56.22
N CYS A 5 19.50 -19.76 55.87
CA CYS A 5 18.91 -19.85 54.53
C CYS A 5 19.35 -18.65 53.70
N ARG A 6 20.27 -18.94 52.76
CA ARG A 6 20.73 -18.04 51.71
C ARG A 6 19.56 -17.73 50.76
N GLY A 7 19.10 -16.49 50.76
CA GLY A 7 18.12 -16.00 49.78
C GLY A 7 18.81 -15.75 48.44
N LEU A 8 18.35 -16.44 47.40
CA LEU A 8 18.80 -16.30 46.01
C LEU A 8 18.23 -14.98 45.45
N LEU A 9 19.11 -14.06 45.02
CA LEU A 9 18.70 -12.88 44.25
C LEU A 9 18.31 -13.32 42.84
N VAL A 10 17.02 -13.24 42.51
CA VAL A 10 16.54 -13.38 41.12
C VAL A 10 16.77 -12.04 40.43
N ALA A 11 17.84 -11.95 39.64
CA ALA A 11 18.06 -10.84 38.72
C ALA A 11 17.04 -10.95 37.58
N GLY A 12 15.99 -10.14 37.64
CA GLY A 12 15.04 -9.99 36.53
C GLY A 12 15.74 -9.33 35.36
N VAL A 13 15.98 -10.09 34.29
CA VAL A 13 16.39 -9.53 33.00
C VAL A 13 15.21 -8.76 32.43
N LEU A 14 15.30 -7.43 32.43
CA LEU A 14 14.43 -6.56 31.65
C LEU A 14 14.74 -6.79 30.17
N SER A 15 14.00 -7.69 29.54
CA SER A 15 13.95 -7.80 28.09
C SER A 15 13.27 -6.55 27.53
N SER A 16 14.07 -5.54 27.21
CA SER A 16 13.63 -4.41 26.40
C SER A 16 13.33 -4.91 24.98
N ALA A 17 12.14 -5.45 24.76
CA ALA A 17 11.59 -5.66 23.43
C ALA A 17 11.23 -4.28 22.86
N GLY A 18 12.26 -3.53 22.47
CA GLY A 18 12.12 -2.41 21.56
C GLY A 18 11.63 -2.98 20.24
N SER A 19 10.31 -3.05 20.07
CA SER A 19 9.73 -3.15 18.75
C SER A 19 10.17 -1.88 18.04
N ALA A 20 11.23 -1.98 17.23
CA ALA A 20 11.52 -0.99 16.22
C ALA A 20 10.32 -1.04 15.27
N LEU A 21 9.29 -0.24 15.60
CA LEU A 21 8.24 0.08 14.66
C LEU A 21 8.96 0.71 13.48
N ALA A 22 9.14 -0.05 12.40
CA ALA A 22 9.54 0.52 11.14
C ALA A 22 8.62 1.72 10.90
N ALA A 23 9.20 2.88 10.59
CA ALA A 23 8.42 4.09 10.35
C ALA A 23 7.37 3.77 9.28
N ASP A 24 6.09 3.88 9.65
CA ASP A 24 4.98 3.72 8.72
C ASP A 24 5.08 4.84 7.68
N ASP A 25 5.27 4.47 6.42
CA ASP A 25 5.38 5.43 5.32
C ASP A 25 4.01 5.96 4.84
N GLY A 26 2.94 5.50 5.50
CA GLY A 26 1.55 5.89 5.28
C GLY A 26 0.86 5.09 4.18
N PHE A 27 1.54 4.14 3.53
CA PHE A 27 0.98 3.42 2.40
C PHE A 27 -0.20 2.52 2.83
N ALA A 28 -0.12 1.88 4.00
CA ALA A 28 -1.19 1.01 4.50
C ALA A 28 -2.52 1.75 4.68
N ALA A 29 -2.48 2.99 5.16
CA ALA A 29 -3.66 3.85 5.30
C ALA A 29 -4.24 4.24 3.93
N PHE A 30 -3.38 4.65 2.99
CA PHE A 30 -3.77 4.94 1.61
C PHE A 30 -4.41 3.71 0.94
N TRP A 31 -3.78 2.54 1.03
CA TRP A 31 -4.25 1.30 0.43
C TRP A 31 -5.63 0.89 0.95
N THR A 32 -5.88 1.10 2.24
CA THR A 32 -7.19 0.87 2.86
C THR A 32 -8.27 1.77 2.26
N GLN A 33 -7.99 3.08 2.12
CA GLN A 33 -8.92 4.03 1.51
C GLN A 33 -9.16 3.73 0.03
N PHE A 34 -8.09 3.40 -0.71
CA PHE A 34 -8.15 3.06 -2.12
C PHE A 34 -9.05 1.84 -2.35
N ASN A 35 -8.83 0.75 -1.61
CA ASN A 35 -9.66 -0.45 -1.72
C ASN A 35 -11.11 -0.21 -1.33
N ALA A 36 -11.36 0.62 -0.31
CA ALA A 36 -12.71 0.97 0.07
C ALA A 36 -13.45 1.72 -1.06
N ALA A 37 -12.77 2.68 -1.72
CA ALA A 37 -13.33 3.41 -2.86
C ALA A 37 -13.58 2.49 -4.07
N VAL A 38 -12.57 1.67 -4.42
CA VAL A 38 -12.67 0.68 -5.51
C VAL A 38 -13.81 -0.31 -5.27
N GLY A 39 -13.91 -0.87 -4.06
CA GLY A 39 -14.95 -1.83 -3.66
C GLY A 39 -16.36 -1.25 -3.70
N LYS A 40 -16.51 0.05 -3.42
CA LYS A 40 -17.80 0.77 -3.53
C LYS A 40 -18.15 1.21 -4.95
N SER A 41 -17.29 0.97 -5.93
CA SER A 41 -17.42 1.54 -7.28
C SER A 41 -17.39 3.07 -7.30
N ASP A 42 -16.77 3.70 -6.30
CA ASP A 42 -16.73 5.15 -6.17
C ASP A 42 -15.68 5.74 -7.12
N GLN A 43 -16.08 5.95 -8.37
CA GLN A 43 -15.20 6.43 -9.43
C GLN A 43 -14.61 7.79 -9.09
N GLN A 44 -15.37 8.66 -8.44
CA GLN A 44 -14.91 9.99 -8.09
C GLN A 44 -13.84 9.93 -7.01
N ALA A 45 -14.03 9.11 -5.97
CA ALA A 45 -13.01 8.94 -4.95
C ALA A 45 -11.73 8.32 -5.53
N VAL A 46 -11.85 7.28 -6.38
CA VAL A 46 -10.67 6.66 -7.01
C VAL A 46 -9.95 7.65 -7.92
N SER A 47 -10.66 8.47 -8.70
CA SER A 47 -10.03 9.44 -9.61
C SER A 47 -9.20 10.49 -8.86
N GLN A 48 -9.56 10.86 -7.64
CA GLN A 48 -8.81 11.79 -6.78
C GLN A 48 -7.54 11.15 -6.17
N MET A 49 -7.45 9.83 -6.19
CA MET A 49 -6.30 9.06 -5.71
C MET A 49 -5.28 8.75 -6.84
N VAL A 50 -5.55 9.21 -8.07
CA VAL A 50 -4.66 9.10 -9.21
C VAL A 50 -3.79 10.35 -9.33
N LYS A 51 -2.51 10.15 -9.65
CA LYS A 51 -1.63 11.23 -10.11
C LYS A 51 -1.78 11.37 -11.62
N TYR A 52 -2.19 12.54 -12.09
CA TYR A 52 -2.27 12.85 -13.51
C TYR A 52 -1.07 13.67 -13.98
N PRO A 53 -0.65 13.54 -15.25
CA PRO A 53 -1.06 12.48 -16.18
C PRO A 53 -0.66 11.08 -15.66
N ILE A 54 -1.52 10.10 -15.91
CA ILE A 54 -1.25 8.68 -15.61
C ILE A 54 -0.94 7.95 -16.91
N LEU A 55 0.01 7.03 -16.88
CA LEU A 55 0.19 6.10 -17.98
C LEU A 55 -0.82 4.94 -17.83
N TYR A 56 -1.65 4.76 -18.84
CA TYR A 56 -2.55 3.62 -18.99
C TYR A 56 -2.75 3.37 -20.50
N ILE A 57 -1.99 2.43 -21.06
CA ILE A 57 -1.79 2.23 -22.52
C ILE A 57 -1.04 3.41 -23.17
N ASP A 58 -1.48 4.63 -22.88
CA ASP A 58 -0.96 5.93 -23.27
C ASP A 58 -1.16 6.94 -22.12
N SER A 59 -0.65 8.16 -22.28
CA SER A 59 -0.80 9.21 -21.26
C SER A 59 -2.24 9.71 -21.20
N ARG A 60 -2.87 9.62 -20.03
CA ARG A 60 -4.27 10.00 -19.79
C ARG A 60 -4.39 11.12 -18.77
N GLN A 61 -5.32 12.04 -19.02
CA GLN A 61 -5.64 13.15 -18.13
C GLN A 61 -6.82 12.83 -17.21
N ALA A 62 -7.09 13.69 -16.23
CA ALA A 62 -8.20 13.51 -15.29
C ALA A 62 -9.56 13.34 -15.99
N ALA A 63 -9.77 14.04 -17.11
CA ALA A 63 -10.99 13.93 -17.92
C ALA A 63 -11.17 12.55 -18.56
N ASP A 64 -10.09 11.79 -18.75
CA ASP A 64 -10.09 10.45 -19.34
C ASP A 64 -10.35 9.34 -18.31
N PHE A 65 -10.49 9.67 -17.02
CA PHE A 65 -10.69 8.66 -15.97
C PHE A 65 -11.85 7.69 -16.25
N PRO A 66 -12.99 8.09 -16.85
CA PRO A 66 -14.05 7.14 -17.24
C PRO A 66 -13.57 6.03 -18.20
N VAL A 67 -12.57 6.30 -19.04
CA VAL A 67 -11.96 5.30 -19.93
C VAL A 67 -11.09 4.34 -19.12
N ILE A 68 -10.24 4.89 -18.24
CA ILE A 68 -9.40 4.11 -17.31
C ILE A 68 -10.29 3.19 -16.46
N TRP A 69 -11.38 3.71 -15.90
CA TRP A 69 -12.30 2.94 -15.06
C TRP A 69 -12.89 1.72 -15.79
N LYS A 70 -13.36 1.92 -17.04
CA LYS A 70 -13.94 0.84 -17.85
C LYS A 70 -12.89 -0.21 -18.25
N GLY A 71 -11.65 0.19 -18.41
CA GLY A 71 -10.54 -0.68 -18.84
C GLY A 71 -9.88 -1.43 -17.69
N ALA A 72 -9.37 -0.69 -16.71
CA ALA A 72 -8.61 -1.21 -15.58
C ALA A 72 -9.49 -1.63 -14.41
N PHE A 73 -10.58 -0.95 -14.09
CA PHE A 73 -11.38 -1.24 -12.88
C PHE A 73 -12.63 -2.09 -13.15
N LYS A 74 -12.54 -3.06 -14.06
CA LYS A 74 -13.61 -4.04 -14.31
C LYS A 74 -13.90 -4.87 -13.04
N PRO A 75 -15.08 -5.52 -12.92
CA PRO A 75 -15.44 -6.31 -11.74
C PRO A 75 -14.37 -7.32 -11.28
N ALA A 76 -13.68 -7.97 -12.24
CA ALA A 76 -12.60 -8.91 -11.94
C ALA A 76 -11.40 -8.24 -11.25
N GLN A 77 -10.94 -7.10 -11.77
CA GLN A 77 -9.83 -6.34 -11.19
C GLN A 77 -10.18 -5.78 -9.82
N ARG A 78 -11.40 -5.27 -9.62
CA ARG A 78 -11.84 -4.79 -8.29
C ARG A 78 -11.88 -5.90 -7.25
N THR A 79 -12.36 -7.08 -7.65
CA THR A 79 -12.36 -8.28 -6.79
C THR A 79 -10.93 -8.75 -6.49
N CYS A 80 -10.04 -8.64 -7.47
CA CYS A 80 -8.63 -8.95 -7.28
C CYS A 80 -7.96 -7.97 -6.30
N LEU A 81 -8.06 -6.67 -6.53
CA LEU A 81 -7.45 -5.62 -5.71
C LEU A 81 -7.83 -5.78 -4.23
N ALA A 82 -9.09 -6.11 -3.94
CA ALA A 82 -9.58 -6.36 -2.59
C ALA A 82 -8.84 -7.49 -1.83
N LYS A 83 -8.14 -8.37 -2.55
CA LYS A 83 -7.36 -9.49 -1.99
C LYS A 83 -5.85 -9.25 -2.06
N GLN A 84 -5.40 -8.21 -2.75
CA GLN A 84 -3.97 -7.98 -2.96
C GLN A 84 -3.28 -7.42 -1.72
N LYS A 85 -2.02 -7.82 -1.58
CA LYS A 85 -1.05 -7.21 -0.68
C LYS A 85 0.02 -6.57 -1.57
N PRO A 86 0.04 -5.23 -1.71
CA PRO A 86 1.00 -4.59 -2.59
C PRO A 86 2.44 -4.87 -2.15
N VAL A 87 3.30 -5.11 -3.13
CA VAL A 87 4.73 -5.36 -2.92
C VAL A 87 5.46 -4.03 -2.87
N LYS A 88 6.26 -3.81 -1.82
CA LYS A 88 7.12 -2.63 -1.69
C LYS A 88 8.38 -2.81 -2.53
N ASP A 89 8.74 -1.79 -3.29
CA ASP A 89 10.04 -1.68 -3.95
C ASP A 89 10.73 -0.36 -3.56
N THR A 90 12.05 -0.30 -3.72
CA THR A 90 12.83 0.92 -3.50
C THR A 90 13.89 1.04 -4.58
N HIS A 91 13.71 2.02 -5.47
CA HIS A 91 14.61 2.29 -6.58
C HIS A 91 15.16 3.72 -6.45
N GLU A 92 16.49 3.88 -6.50
CA GLU A 92 17.17 5.17 -6.35
C GLU A 92 16.70 5.99 -5.13
N GLY A 93 16.44 5.29 -4.01
CA GLY A 93 15.97 5.92 -2.77
C GLY A 93 14.49 6.33 -2.77
N LYS A 94 13.73 6.04 -3.83
CA LYS A 94 12.28 6.28 -3.92
C LYS A 94 11.52 4.99 -3.65
N VAL A 95 10.56 5.04 -2.73
CA VAL A 95 9.69 3.91 -2.43
C VAL A 95 8.49 3.90 -3.38
N SER A 96 8.18 2.73 -3.92
CA SER A 96 6.94 2.46 -4.65
C SER A 96 6.26 1.21 -4.08
N TYR A 97 4.99 1.04 -4.41
CA TYR A 97 4.25 -0.18 -4.15
C TYR A 97 3.54 -0.64 -5.42
N SER A 98 3.42 -1.95 -5.63
CA SER A 98 2.72 -2.50 -6.79
C SER A 98 1.73 -3.59 -6.39
N ALA A 99 0.51 -3.52 -6.92
CA ALA A 99 -0.51 -4.57 -6.78
C ALA A 99 -0.75 -5.26 -8.12
N PHE A 100 -0.68 -6.59 -8.13
CA PHE A 100 -0.74 -7.40 -9.34
C PHE A 100 -2.11 -8.05 -9.48
N CYS A 101 -2.81 -7.78 -10.58
CA CYS A 101 -4.17 -8.26 -10.81
C CYS A 101 -4.37 -8.81 -12.22
N GLY A 102 -4.07 -10.10 -12.37
CA GLY A 102 -4.07 -10.77 -13.67
C GLY A 102 -2.97 -10.16 -14.53
N HIS A 103 -3.35 -9.64 -15.70
CA HIS A 103 -2.45 -8.97 -16.63
C HIS A 103 -2.24 -7.49 -16.32
N LEU A 104 -2.69 -6.95 -15.18
CA LEU A 104 -2.50 -5.53 -14.86
C LEU A 104 -1.69 -5.33 -13.58
N ILE A 105 -0.74 -4.41 -13.61
CA ILE A 105 0.03 -3.93 -12.46
C ILE A 105 -0.48 -2.54 -12.11
N TYR A 106 -0.84 -2.33 -10.85
CA TYR A 106 -1.21 -1.01 -10.31
C TYR A 106 -0.04 -0.50 -9.50
N SER A 107 0.63 0.53 -10.00
CA SER A 107 1.83 1.09 -9.37
C SER A 107 1.51 2.36 -8.61
N PHE A 108 2.02 2.43 -7.39
CA PHE A 108 1.76 3.51 -6.45
C PHE A 108 3.07 4.19 -6.08
N GLY A 109 3.06 5.52 -6.14
CA GLY A 109 4.18 6.37 -5.77
C GLY A 109 3.73 7.47 -4.83
N LYS A 110 4.68 8.03 -4.08
CA LYS A 110 4.44 9.21 -3.26
C LYS A 110 4.59 10.46 -4.13
N ASP A 111 3.60 11.34 -4.10
CA ASP A 111 3.80 12.75 -4.45
C ASP A 111 4.22 13.54 -3.20
N ASP A 112 4.38 14.86 -3.32
CA ASP A 112 4.85 15.70 -2.21
C ASP A 112 3.91 15.68 -0.98
N ALA A 113 2.66 15.24 -1.13
CA ALA A 113 1.64 15.30 -0.08
C ALA A 113 1.09 13.91 0.34
N SER A 114 1.04 12.94 -0.57
CA SER A 114 0.29 11.70 -0.38
C SER A 114 0.70 10.58 -1.34
N TRP A 115 0.31 9.35 -1.01
CA TRP A 115 0.37 8.24 -1.94
C TRP A 115 -0.66 8.42 -3.06
N LYS A 116 -0.29 8.04 -4.29
CA LYS A 116 -1.13 8.09 -5.49
C LYS A 116 -0.95 6.83 -6.32
N LEU A 117 -1.98 6.46 -7.08
CA LEU A 117 -1.83 5.59 -8.24
C LEU A 117 -1.13 6.38 -9.35
N THR A 118 0.03 5.92 -9.78
CA THR A 118 0.88 6.64 -10.74
C THR A 118 0.96 5.94 -12.09
N ASP A 119 0.70 4.64 -12.13
CA ASP A 119 0.79 3.84 -13.36
C ASP A 119 -0.17 2.64 -13.33
N ILE A 120 -0.66 2.25 -14.51
CA ILE A 120 -1.36 1.00 -14.75
C ILE A 120 -0.82 0.36 -16.02
N ASP A 121 0.00 -0.66 -15.84
CA ASP A 121 0.71 -1.35 -16.92
C ASP A 121 0.21 -2.79 -17.12
N GLU A 122 0.51 -3.36 -18.28
CA GLU A 122 0.34 -4.79 -18.48
C GLU A 122 1.43 -5.59 -17.76
N ASN A 123 1.03 -6.68 -17.12
CA ASN A 123 1.93 -7.65 -16.49
C ASN A 123 2.33 -8.69 -17.54
N ASP A 124 3.45 -8.47 -18.22
CA ASP A 124 4.12 -9.44 -19.12
C ASP A 124 4.63 -10.66 -18.33
#